data_AF-A0A1H8B7B2-F1
#
_entry.id   AF-A0A1H8B7B2-F1
#
_cell.length_a   1.000
_cell.length_b   1.000
_cell.length_c   1.000
_cell.angle_alpha   90.00
_cell.angle_beta   90.00
_cell.angle_gamma   90.00
#
_symmetry.space_group_name_H-M   'P 1'
#
loop_
_entity.id
_entity.type
_entity.pdbx_description
1 polymer ?
#
loop_
_entity_poly.entity_id
_entity_poly.type
_entity_poly.pdbx_seq_one_letter_code
_entity_poly.pdbx_strand_id
1 'polypeptide(L)'
;MTTYNDQGAPSGPRQARAVRPRLTPAHRRALLGGAKDPLGLLPKPVNLRTAVSLAGGGYVGLDQSRDILRGRAATREMLDVWGGALTEDGWARAREEGAGPYRIVIVGCGKAKQDRRVTAGMLYTGGFHWACRYTGMELLHGGGRLYILSAAHGLLDLHTEIDPYDLTVGDPGSVSPDLVRAQALERGLEHAEVTVLAGSRYVDLARAAWPDLEAPLAGARGIGEMQQRLGHLRRETHHRNLEGNW
;
A
#
# COMPACT_ATOMS: atom_id res chain seq x y z
N MET A 1 40.28 24.16 -60.56
CA MET A 1 40.85 23.87 -59.24
C MET A 1 39.67 23.59 -58.32
N THR A 2 39.33 22.32 -58.14
CA THR A 2 38.25 21.86 -57.28
C THR A 2 38.78 20.68 -56.49
N THR A 3 38.74 20.75 -55.16
CA THR A 3 38.36 19.62 -54.30
C THR A 3 38.02 20.14 -52.92
N TYR A 4 36.76 19.91 -52.58
CA TYR A 4 36.15 19.92 -51.26
C TYR A 4 36.89 18.92 -50.37
N ASN A 5 37.21 19.28 -49.12
CA ASN A 5 37.64 18.31 -48.12
C ASN A 5 36.77 18.46 -46.87
N ASP A 6 35.95 17.44 -46.69
CA ASP A 6 35.01 17.20 -45.60
C ASP A 6 35.77 16.46 -44.49
N GLN A 7 35.93 17.06 -43.30
CA GLN A 7 36.28 16.33 -42.08
C GLN A 7 35.75 17.02 -40.82
N GLY A 8 34.92 16.27 -40.09
CA GLY A 8 34.89 16.32 -38.62
C GLY A 8 33.68 16.98 -37.99
N ALA A 9 32.52 16.33 -38.05
CA ALA A 9 31.40 16.63 -37.15
C ALA A 9 31.85 16.47 -35.68
N PRO A 10 31.58 17.43 -34.77
CA PRO A 10 31.87 17.25 -33.37
C PRO A 10 30.93 16.19 -32.79
N SER A 11 31.54 15.12 -32.30
CA SER A 11 30.95 14.08 -31.47
C SER A 11 30.00 14.68 -30.44
N GLY A 12 28.73 14.27 -30.51
CA GLY A 12 27.69 14.64 -29.56
C GLY A 12 28.07 14.33 -28.12
N PRO A 13 27.43 14.99 -27.13
CA PRO A 13 27.79 14.84 -25.73
C PRO A 13 27.66 13.36 -25.33
N ARG A 14 28.80 12.77 -25.00
CA ARG A 14 28.91 11.45 -24.38
C ARG A 14 28.12 11.53 -23.08
N GLN A 15 26.90 11.00 -23.06
CA GLN A 15 26.08 10.94 -21.84
C GLN A 15 26.95 10.27 -20.77
N ALA A 16 27.41 11.08 -19.81
CA ALA A 16 28.12 10.59 -18.66
C ALA A 16 27.15 9.63 -17.97
N ARG A 17 27.43 8.33 -18.06
CA ARG A 17 26.72 7.31 -17.30
C ARG A 17 26.92 7.69 -15.84
N ALA A 18 25.92 8.36 -15.25
CA ALA A 18 25.99 8.83 -13.88
C ALA A 18 26.41 7.64 -13.01
N VAL A 19 27.55 7.75 -12.35
CA VAL A 19 28.06 6.71 -11.46
C VAL A 19 27.04 6.59 -10.35
N ARG A 20 26.24 5.51 -10.37
CA ARG A 20 25.19 5.31 -9.36
C ARG A 20 25.84 5.26 -7.97
N PRO A 21 25.38 6.08 -7.01
CA PRO A 21 26.01 6.11 -5.69
C PRO A 21 25.88 4.77 -4.99
N ARG A 22 26.98 4.31 -4.37
CA ARG A 22 26.97 3.08 -3.56
C ARG A 22 26.04 3.27 -2.36
N LEU A 23 25.13 2.32 -2.15
CA LEU A 23 24.23 2.35 -1.00
C LEU A 23 24.95 1.87 0.26
N THR A 24 24.73 2.57 1.36
CA THR A 24 25.08 2.09 2.69
C THR A 24 24.04 1.06 3.16
N PRO A 25 24.33 0.24 4.19
CA PRO A 25 23.31 -0.63 4.78
C PRO A 25 22.06 0.13 5.26
N ALA A 26 22.21 1.37 5.74
CA ALA A 26 21.08 2.20 6.14
C ALA A 26 20.24 2.65 4.93
N HIS A 27 20.87 3.03 3.81
CA HIS A 27 20.16 3.33 2.57
C HIS A 27 19.38 2.12 2.07
N ARG A 28 20.03 0.95 2.01
CA ARG A 28 19.38 -0.30 1.59
C ARG A 28 18.16 -0.61 2.47
N ARG A 29 18.30 -0.56 3.80
CA ARG A 29 17.17 -0.79 4.72
C ARG A 29 16.04 0.21 4.52
N ALA A 30 16.34 1.49 4.29
CA ALA A 30 15.33 2.50 4.04
C ALA A 30 14.56 2.25 2.73
N LEU A 31 15.27 1.91 1.64
CA LEU A 31 14.63 1.58 0.36
C LEU A 31 13.76 0.33 0.45
N LEU A 32 14.30 -0.76 1.03
CA LEU A 32 13.55 -1.99 1.23
C LEU A 32 12.36 -1.79 2.18
N GLY A 33 12.52 -0.94 3.20
CA GLY A 33 11.45 -0.56 4.12
C GLY A 33 10.35 0.23 3.43
N GLY A 34 10.70 1.25 2.64
CA GLY A 34 9.74 2.04 1.88
C GLY A 34 8.99 1.22 0.85
N ALA A 35 9.68 0.27 0.21
CA ALA A 35 9.07 -0.63 -0.78
C ALA A 35 8.06 -1.62 -0.20
N LYS A 36 7.97 -1.75 1.14
CA LYS A 36 6.90 -2.52 1.79
C LYS A 36 5.58 -1.77 1.81
N ASP A 37 5.58 -0.44 1.64
CA ASP A 37 4.36 0.37 1.56
C ASP A 37 4.00 0.64 0.09
N PRO A 38 2.74 0.45 -0.34
CA PRO A 38 2.34 0.69 -1.74
C PRO A 38 2.53 2.13 -2.23
N LEU A 39 2.58 3.10 -1.31
CA LEU A 39 2.85 4.51 -1.61
C LEU A 39 4.35 4.84 -1.53
N GLY A 40 5.20 3.88 -1.16
CA GLY A 40 6.64 4.05 -1.03
C GLY A 40 7.05 4.86 0.21
N LEU A 41 6.17 5.00 1.20
CA LEU A 41 6.45 5.79 2.41
C LEU A 41 7.58 5.16 3.21
N LEU A 42 8.62 5.95 3.52
CA LEU A 42 9.73 5.48 4.32
C LEU A 42 9.28 5.17 5.76
N PRO A 43 9.80 4.11 6.41
CA PRO A 43 9.36 3.75 7.75
C PRO A 43 9.93 4.70 8.83
N LYS A 44 9.21 4.92 9.95
CA LYS A 44 9.56 5.90 11.00
C LYS A 44 10.99 5.80 11.53
N PRO A 45 11.60 4.60 11.66
CA PRO A 45 12.99 4.49 12.13
C PRO A 45 14.04 5.06 11.15
N VAL A 46 13.67 5.43 9.92
CA VAL A 46 14.59 6.07 8.99
C VAL A 46 14.92 7.48 9.48
N ASN A 47 16.16 7.69 9.92
CA ASN A 47 16.60 9.00 10.37
C ASN A 47 16.71 10.02 9.21
N LEU A 48 16.60 11.30 9.57
CA LEU A 48 16.62 12.42 8.61
C LEU A 48 17.90 12.44 7.75
N ARG A 49 19.07 12.11 8.31
CA ARG A 49 20.33 12.08 7.55
C ARG A 49 20.29 11.06 6.41
N THR A 50 19.70 9.89 6.66
CA THR A 50 19.53 8.83 5.67
C THR A 50 18.54 9.27 4.59
N ALA A 51 17.40 9.86 5.00
CA ALA A 51 16.39 10.38 4.07
C ALA A 51 16.95 11.49 3.16
N VAL A 52 17.67 12.46 3.72
CA VAL A 52 18.32 13.55 2.97
C VAL A 52 19.40 13.03 2.02
N SER A 53 20.19 12.06 2.45
CA SER A 53 21.21 11.43 1.59
C SER A 53 20.57 10.70 0.40
N LEU A 54 19.48 9.95 0.64
CA LEU A 54 18.73 9.30 -0.43
C LEU A 54 18.04 10.30 -1.36
N ALA A 55 17.56 11.42 -0.83
CA ALA A 55 16.96 12.49 -1.61
C ALA A 55 17.98 13.21 -2.50
N GLY A 56 19.19 13.47 -2.00
CA GLY A 56 20.30 13.98 -2.81
C GLY A 56 20.71 13.02 -3.94
N GLY A 57 20.42 11.73 -3.78
CA GLY A 57 20.57 10.71 -4.82
C GLY A 57 19.35 10.52 -5.73
N GLY A 58 18.28 11.29 -5.54
CA GLY A 58 17.04 11.20 -6.34
C GLY A 58 16.11 10.03 -5.98
N TYR A 59 16.45 9.21 -4.98
CA TYR A 59 15.67 8.00 -4.64
C TYR A 59 14.49 8.29 -3.71
N VAL A 60 14.49 9.43 -3.01
CA VAL A 60 13.46 9.81 -2.04
C VAL A 60 13.01 11.24 -2.30
N GLY A 61 11.70 11.44 -2.41
CA GLY A 61 11.09 12.75 -2.36
C GLY A 61 10.90 13.19 -0.90
N LEU A 62 11.45 14.36 -0.55
CA LEU A 62 11.23 15.00 0.75
C LEU A 62 10.15 16.08 0.72
N ASP A 63 9.74 16.53 -0.47
CA ASP A 63 8.60 17.42 -0.61
C ASP A 63 7.33 16.62 -0.39
N GLN A 64 6.83 16.74 0.83
CA GLN A 64 5.62 16.10 1.32
C GLN A 64 4.35 16.79 0.79
N SER A 65 4.46 17.93 0.12
CA SER A 65 3.30 18.74 -0.30
C SER A 65 2.92 18.59 -1.78
N ARG A 66 3.69 17.84 -2.57
CA ARG A 66 3.48 17.71 -4.02
C ARG A 66 3.34 16.27 -4.48
N ASP A 67 2.64 16.14 -5.60
CA ASP A 67 2.16 14.99 -6.41
C ASP A 67 3.02 13.71 -6.57
N ILE A 68 4.10 13.54 -5.82
CA ILE A 68 5.04 12.39 -5.89
C ILE A 68 4.37 11.06 -5.51
N LEU A 69 3.19 11.13 -4.90
CA LEU A 69 2.38 9.98 -4.48
C LEU A 69 1.44 9.53 -5.60
N ARG A 70 1.94 9.13 -6.78
CA ARG A 70 1.11 8.55 -7.87
C ARG A 70 -0.28 9.25 -8.03
N GLY A 71 -0.31 10.59 -8.04
CA GLY A 71 -1.56 11.36 -8.16
C GLY A 71 -2.51 11.39 -6.95
N ARG A 72 -2.03 11.14 -5.71
CA ARG A 72 -2.87 11.14 -4.49
C ARG A 72 -2.30 12.04 -3.40
N ALA A 73 -3.14 12.84 -2.77
CA ALA A 73 -2.76 13.61 -1.59
C ALA A 73 -2.55 12.67 -0.38
N ALA A 74 -1.32 12.50 0.10
CA ALA A 74 -1.13 12.07 1.49
C ALA A 74 -1.45 13.25 2.39
N THR A 75 -2.09 12.98 3.52
CA THR A 75 -2.36 14.02 4.50
C THR A 75 -1.05 14.44 5.17
N ARG A 76 -0.98 15.70 5.59
CA ARG A 76 0.14 16.23 6.38
C ARG A 76 0.46 15.35 7.59
N GLU A 77 -0.54 14.77 8.24
CA GLU A 77 -0.38 13.84 9.37
C GLU A 77 0.26 12.50 8.96
N MET A 78 -0.07 11.97 7.78
CA MET A 78 0.63 10.81 7.24
C MET A 78 2.09 11.18 6.94
N LEU A 79 2.36 12.38 6.43
CA LEU A 79 3.68 12.77 5.95
C LEU A 79 4.65 13.23 7.06
N ASP A 80 4.14 13.92 8.09
CA ASP A 80 4.88 14.34 9.29
C ASP A 80 5.47 13.14 10.05
N VAL A 81 4.98 11.92 9.79
CA VAL A 81 5.36 10.69 10.48
C VAL A 81 6.48 9.90 9.77
N TRP A 82 6.64 10.04 8.46
CA TRP A 82 7.44 9.11 7.64
C TRP A 82 8.67 9.74 6.96
N GLY A 83 8.79 11.07 6.93
CA GLY A 83 10.03 11.76 6.52
C GLY A 83 10.38 11.72 5.02
N GLY A 84 9.69 10.93 4.20
CA GLY A 84 9.83 10.93 2.73
C GLY A 84 9.14 9.73 2.06
N ALA A 85 9.06 9.76 0.72
CA ALA A 85 8.52 8.67 -0.10
C ALA A 85 9.49 8.29 -1.22
N LEU A 86 9.48 7.02 -1.64
CA LEU A 86 10.26 6.56 -2.78
C LEU A 86 9.81 7.27 -4.06
N THR A 87 10.77 7.78 -4.82
CA THR A 87 10.56 8.19 -6.22
C THR A 87 10.49 6.95 -7.13
N GLU A 88 10.22 7.14 -8.42
CA GLU A 88 10.33 6.06 -9.40
C GLU A 88 11.74 5.42 -9.41
N ASP A 89 12.79 6.24 -9.35
CA ASP A 89 14.17 5.74 -9.22
C ASP A 89 14.41 5.03 -7.88
N GLY A 90 13.77 5.49 -6.80
CA GLY A 90 13.79 4.83 -5.49
C GLY A 90 13.16 3.44 -5.53
N TRP A 91 12.01 3.31 -6.19
CA TRP A 91 11.33 2.04 -6.40
C TRP A 91 12.15 1.10 -7.28
N ALA A 92 12.67 1.59 -8.41
CA ALA A 92 13.55 0.81 -9.27
C ALA A 92 14.77 0.31 -8.49
N ARG A 93 15.37 1.19 -7.68
CA ARG A 93 16.51 0.82 -6.85
C ARG A 93 16.14 -0.18 -5.76
N ALA A 94 15.00 -0.04 -5.10
CA ALA A 94 14.56 -1.00 -4.09
C ALA A 94 14.39 -2.41 -4.69
N ARG A 95 13.84 -2.51 -5.91
CA ARG A 95 13.71 -3.79 -6.63
C ARG A 95 15.08 -4.39 -6.99
N GLU A 96 16.03 -3.58 -7.44
CA GLU A 96 17.42 -4.02 -7.67
C GLU A 96 18.07 -4.57 -6.38
N GLU A 97 17.72 -4.00 -5.23
CA GLU A 97 18.19 -4.45 -3.91
C GLU A 97 17.38 -5.64 -3.35
N GLY A 98 16.43 -6.18 -4.13
CA GLY A 98 15.66 -7.37 -3.78
C GLY A 98 14.33 -7.09 -3.05
N ALA A 99 13.74 -5.91 -3.20
CA ALA A 99 12.39 -5.66 -2.68
C ALA A 99 11.38 -6.59 -3.34
N GLY A 100 10.68 -7.37 -2.51
CA GLY A 100 9.54 -8.18 -2.92
C GLY A 100 8.27 -7.33 -3.13
N PRO A 101 7.14 -7.98 -3.44
CA PRO A 101 5.84 -7.30 -3.49
C PRO A 101 5.48 -6.69 -2.13
N TYR A 102 4.74 -5.59 -2.15
CA TYR A 102 4.17 -5.01 -0.94
C TYR A 102 2.89 -5.74 -0.56
N ARG A 103 2.58 -5.74 0.74
CA ARG A 103 1.44 -6.47 1.31
C ARG A 103 0.28 -5.51 1.54
N ILE A 104 -0.94 -5.96 1.24
CA ILE A 104 -2.15 -5.24 1.64
C ILE A 104 -3.13 -6.19 2.33
N VAL A 105 -3.84 -5.65 3.31
CA VAL A 105 -4.97 -6.33 3.92
C VAL A 105 -6.25 -5.58 3.60
N ILE A 106 -7.28 -6.29 3.17
CA ILE A 106 -8.59 -5.73 2.87
C ILE A 106 -9.59 -6.27 3.88
N VAL A 107 -10.35 -5.37 4.50
CA VAL A 107 -11.47 -5.75 5.38
C VAL A 107 -12.78 -5.31 4.78
N GLY A 108 -13.82 -6.14 4.90
CA GLY A 108 -15.16 -5.78 4.45
C GLY A 108 -15.75 -4.66 5.31
N CYS A 109 -16.59 -3.82 4.70
CA CYS A 109 -17.31 -2.81 5.47
C CYS A 109 -18.32 -3.44 6.44
N GLY A 110 -18.53 -2.78 7.58
CA GLY A 110 -19.44 -3.24 8.63
C GLY A 110 -20.88 -2.76 8.38
N LYS A 111 -21.86 -3.55 8.84
CA LYS A 111 -23.28 -3.13 8.80
C LYS A 111 -23.52 -1.92 9.70
N ALA A 112 -23.10 -2.03 10.96
CA ALA A 112 -23.21 -0.95 11.95
C ALA A 112 -22.23 0.20 11.61
N LYS A 113 -22.76 1.41 11.56
CA LYS A 113 -22.05 2.64 11.19
C LYS A 113 -22.38 3.75 12.20
N GLN A 114 -21.48 4.73 12.33
CA GLN A 114 -21.81 6.02 12.94
C GLN A 114 -22.93 6.71 12.14
N ASP A 115 -23.59 7.68 12.73
CA ASP A 115 -24.68 8.47 12.15
C ASP A 115 -24.22 9.80 11.53
N ARG A 116 -22.91 10.03 11.48
CA ARG A 116 -22.30 11.28 10.99
C ARG A 116 -21.09 10.99 10.12
N ARG A 117 -20.71 11.99 9.31
CA ARG A 117 -19.47 11.98 8.54
C ARG A 117 -18.26 11.80 9.46
N VAL A 118 -17.47 10.77 9.18
CA VAL A 118 -16.22 10.46 9.85
C VAL A 118 -15.29 9.74 8.88
N THR A 119 -14.04 9.54 9.28
CA THR A 119 -13.10 8.69 8.54
C THR A 119 -13.62 7.25 8.45
N ALA A 120 -13.32 6.55 7.36
CA ALA A 120 -13.76 5.17 7.13
C ALA A 120 -13.32 4.22 8.25
N GLY A 121 -12.15 4.46 8.85
CA GLY A 121 -11.65 3.70 10.00
C GLY A 121 -12.44 3.93 11.29
N MET A 122 -13.22 5.00 11.39
CA MET A 122 -14.10 5.29 12.54
C MET A 122 -15.58 5.04 12.22
N LEU A 123 -15.95 4.99 10.95
CA LEU A 123 -17.35 4.86 10.53
C LEU A 123 -17.95 3.54 11.01
N TYR A 124 -17.27 2.41 10.79
CA TYR A 124 -17.84 1.09 11.05
C TYR A 124 -17.63 0.65 12.50
N THR A 125 -18.72 0.46 13.24
CA THR A 125 -18.70 0.21 14.69
C THR A 125 -18.95 -1.25 15.08
N GLY A 126 -19.28 -2.11 14.11
CA GLY A 126 -19.62 -3.51 14.37
C GLY A 126 -18.43 -4.37 14.83
N GLY A 127 -18.64 -5.23 15.84
CA GLY A 127 -17.58 -6.03 16.45
C GLY A 127 -16.83 -6.96 15.48
N PHE A 128 -17.50 -7.52 14.47
CA PHE A 128 -16.82 -8.33 13.44
C PHE A 128 -15.86 -7.49 12.57
N HIS A 129 -16.28 -6.29 12.16
CA HIS A 129 -15.42 -5.37 11.41
C HIS A 129 -14.19 -4.99 12.23
N TRP A 130 -14.38 -4.64 13.51
CA TRP A 130 -13.28 -4.37 14.45
C TRP A 130 -12.31 -5.55 14.55
N ALA A 131 -12.82 -6.77 14.69
CA ALA A 131 -11.98 -7.97 14.77
C ALA A 131 -11.15 -8.19 13.50
N CYS A 132 -11.74 -8.01 12.31
CA CYS A 132 -11.01 -8.10 11.04
C CYS A 132 -9.95 -7.01 10.92
N ARG A 133 -10.30 -5.75 11.24
CA ARG A 133 -9.37 -4.62 11.16
C ARG A 133 -8.19 -4.80 12.11
N TYR A 134 -8.46 -5.20 13.36
CA TYR A 134 -7.42 -5.47 14.33
C TYR A 134 -6.49 -6.60 13.86
N THR A 135 -7.04 -7.74 13.41
CA THR A 135 -6.21 -8.82 12.83
C THR A 135 -5.41 -8.35 11.61
N GLY A 136 -6.00 -7.51 10.75
CA GLY A 136 -5.30 -6.98 9.58
C GLY A 136 -4.14 -6.07 9.95
N MET A 137 -4.31 -5.22 10.97
CA MET A 137 -3.23 -4.38 11.49
C MET A 137 -2.09 -5.22 12.07
N GLU A 138 -2.43 -6.30 12.80
CA GLU A 138 -1.44 -7.27 13.26
C GLU A 138 -0.72 -7.87 12.05
N LEU A 139 -1.40 -8.52 11.10
CA LEU A 139 -0.77 -9.18 9.94
C LEU A 139 0.26 -8.33 9.17
N LEU A 140 0.09 -7.01 9.15
CA LEU A 140 1.00 -6.07 8.48
C LEU A 140 2.30 -5.81 9.26
N HIS A 141 2.34 -5.94 10.59
CA HIS A 141 3.56 -5.75 11.42
C HIS A 141 4.42 -4.54 11.05
N GLY A 142 3.79 -3.40 10.76
CA GLY A 142 4.48 -2.15 10.40
C GLY A 142 4.99 -2.06 8.96
N GLY A 143 4.58 -2.99 8.07
CA GLY A 143 4.82 -2.93 6.64
C GLY A 143 3.60 -3.32 5.81
N GLY A 144 3.30 -2.53 4.77
CA GLY A 144 2.10 -2.70 3.95
C GLY A 144 0.93 -1.86 4.43
N ARG A 145 -0.26 -2.09 3.84
CA ARG A 145 -1.39 -1.16 4.02
C ARG A 145 -2.73 -1.86 4.19
N LEU A 146 -3.59 -1.29 5.05
CA LEU A 146 -4.94 -1.77 5.26
C LEU A 146 -5.95 -0.90 4.53
N TYR A 147 -6.88 -1.55 3.82
CA TYR A 147 -8.01 -0.92 3.13
C TYR A 147 -9.34 -1.47 3.64
N ILE A 148 -10.37 -0.64 3.55
CA ILE A 148 -11.75 -1.09 3.73
C ILE A 148 -12.40 -1.23 2.35
N LEU A 149 -12.97 -2.39 2.07
CA LEU A 149 -13.81 -2.59 0.88
C LEU A 149 -15.26 -2.25 1.24
N SER A 150 -15.69 -1.07 0.81
CA SER A 150 -17.03 -0.52 0.98
C SER A 150 -17.96 -0.96 -0.13
N ALA A 151 -19.18 -1.35 0.25
CA ALA A 151 -20.25 -1.62 -0.70
C ALA A 151 -20.68 -0.39 -1.51
N ALA A 152 -20.47 0.84 -1.00
CA ALA A 152 -20.85 2.07 -1.69
C ALA A 152 -19.68 2.71 -2.46
N HIS A 153 -18.46 2.59 -1.93
CA HIS A 153 -17.32 3.39 -2.40
C HIS A 153 -16.13 2.57 -2.93
N GLY A 154 -16.18 1.24 -2.85
CA GLY A 154 -15.04 0.38 -3.19
C GLY A 154 -13.92 0.49 -2.17
N LEU A 155 -12.67 0.62 -2.62
CA LEU A 155 -11.47 0.65 -1.79
C LEU A 155 -11.27 2.01 -1.11
N LEU A 156 -11.42 2.00 0.21
CA LEU A 156 -11.24 3.17 1.07
C LEU A 156 -9.96 3.07 1.90
N ASP A 157 -9.22 4.17 1.94
CA ASP A 157 -8.20 4.42 2.95
C ASP A 157 -8.88 4.65 4.30
N LEU A 158 -8.24 4.22 5.39
CA LEU A 158 -8.80 4.39 6.74
C LEU A 158 -9.10 5.85 7.11
N HIS A 159 -8.39 6.80 6.50
CA HIS A 159 -8.53 8.23 6.75
C HIS A 159 -9.52 8.92 5.82
N THR A 160 -10.11 8.21 4.85
CA THR A 160 -11.09 8.78 3.91
C THR A 160 -12.35 9.17 4.68
N GLU A 161 -12.73 10.45 4.70
CA GLU A 161 -14.00 10.86 5.28
C GLU A 161 -15.16 10.52 4.35
N ILE A 162 -16.17 9.85 4.90
CA ILE A 162 -17.37 9.45 4.18
C ILE A 162 -18.61 9.62 5.06
N ASP A 163 -19.75 9.87 4.42
CA ASP A 163 -21.05 9.92 5.06
C ASP A 163 -21.59 8.50 5.33
N PRO A 164 -22.44 8.31 6.34
CA PRO A 164 -23.08 7.02 6.57
C PRO A 164 -24.01 6.66 5.40
N TYR A 165 -24.11 5.35 5.13
CA TYR A 165 -24.91 4.83 4.03
C TYR A 165 -25.49 3.45 4.39
N ASP A 166 -26.56 3.06 3.69
CA ASP A 166 -27.19 1.75 3.82
C ASP A 166 -27.18 1.00 2.47
N LEU A 167 -26.04 0.37 2.18
CA LEU A 167 -25.84 -0.49 1.02
C LEU A 167 -25.04 -1.73 1.43
N THR A 168 -25.42 -2.88 0.89
CA THR A 168 -24.72 -4.15 1.00
C THR A 168 -24.16 -4.56 -0.35
N VAL A 169 -23.04 -5.30 -0.37
CA VAL A 169 -22.51 -5.87 -1.62
C VAL A 169 -23.55 -6.79 -2.26
N GLY A 170 -23.85 -6.51 -3.53
CA GLY A 170 -24.84 -7.21 -4.34
C GLY A 170 -26.19 -6.46 -4.42
N ASP A 171 -26.40 -5.42 -3.62
CA ASP A 171 -27.59 -4.58 -3.76
C ASP A 171 -27.50 -3.74 -5.04
N PRO A 172 -28.63 -3.37 -5.67
CA PRO A 172 -28.65 -2.38 -6.74
C PRO A 172 -27.96 -1.08 -6.31
N GLY A 173 -27.02 -0.59 -7.11
CA GLY A 173 -26.23 0.60 -6.79
C GLY A 173 -25.01 0.35 -5.89
N SER A 174 -24.78 -0.90 -5.45
CA SER A 174 -23.51 -1.27 -4.83
C SER A 174 -22.36 -1.28 -5.84
N VAL A 175 -21.14 -1.13 -5.33
CA VAL A 175 -19.89 -1.07 -6.09
C VAL A 175 -19.76 -2.26 -7.04
N SER A 176 -19.31 -2.00 -8.28
CA SER A 176 -19.03 -3.04 -9.26
C SER A 176 -17.61 -3.62 -9.11
N PRO A 177 -17.38 -4.87 -9.55
CA PRO A 177 -16.03 -5.43 -9.67
C PRO A 177 -15.06 -4.58 -10.50
N ASP A 178 -15.56 -3.95 -11.57
CA ASP A 178 -14.74 -3.10 -12.45
C ASP A 178 -14.26 -1.83 -11.75
N LEU A 179 -15.10 -1.23 -10.89
CA LEU A 179 -14.70 -0.08 -10.10
C LEU A 179 -13.59 -0.45 -9.11
N VAL A 180 -13.68 -1.62 -8.47
CA VAL A 180 -12.62 -2.13 -7.58
C VAL A 180 -11.31 -2.36 -8.35
N ARG A 181 -11.38 -2.96 -9.54
CA ARG A 181 -10.22 -3.15 -10.43
C ARG A 181 -9.60 -1.81 -10.83
N ALA A 182 -10.41 -0.85 -11.24
CA ALA A 182 -9.95 0.48 -11.65
C ALA A 182 -9.26 1.20 -10.48
N GLN A 183 -9.83 1.17 -9.28
CA GLN A 183 -9.22 1.74 -8.08
C GLN A 183 -7.91 1.04 -7.71
N ALA A 184 -7.83 -0.29 -7.84
CA ALA A 184 -6.59 -1.01 -7.58
C ALA A 184 -5.48 -0.59 -8.56
N LEU A 185 -5.79 -0.48 -9.86
CA LEU A 185 -4.86 -0.02 -10.89
C LEU A 185 -4.41 1.43 -10.68
N GLU A 186 -5.35 2.34 -10.40
CA GLU A 186 -5.05 3.75 -10.14
C GLU A 186 -4.13 3.91 -8.91
N ARG A 187 -4.31 3.06 -7.91
CA ARG A 187 -3.45 3.00 -6.71
C ARG A 187 -2.14 2.26 -6.96
N GLY A 188 -1.98 1.64 -8.13
CA GLY A 188 -0.86 0.78 -8.50
C GLY A 188 -0.69 -0.38 -7.51
N LEU A 189 -1.78 -1.07 -7.17
CA LEU A 189 -1.89 -2.18 -6.22
C LEU A 189 -2.01 -3.56 -6.89
N GLU A 190 -1.97 -3.63 -8.22
CA GLU A 190 -2.17 -4.85 -9.01
C GLU A 190 -1.18 -5.97 -8.65
N HIS A 191 0.01 -5.61 -8.16
CA HIS A 191 1.07 -6.56 -7.79
C HIS A 191 1.20 -6.77 -6.28
N ALA A 192 0.19 -6.35 -5.51
CA ALA A 192 0.18 -6.55 -4.06
C ALA A 192 0.00 -8.03 -3.69
N GLU A 193 0.65 -8.47 -2.62
CA GLU A 193 0.22 -9.66 -1.88
C GLU A 193 -1.01 -9.29 -1.06
N VAL A 194 -2.17 -9.88 -1.39
CA VAL A 194 -3.47 -9.47 -0.83
C VAL A 194 -4.04 -10.51 0.10
N THR A 195 -4.35 -10.11 1.32
CA THR A 195 -5.18 -10.89 2.25
C THR A 195 -6.53 -10.21 2.48
N VAL A 196 -7.63 -10.91 2.25
CA VAL A 196 -8.99 -10.41 2.51
C VAL A 196 -9.57 -11.05 3.77
N LEU A 197 -9.88 -10.21 4.76
CA LEU A 197 -10.55 -10.59 6.01
C LEU A 197 -12.01 -10.12 5.96
N ALA A 198 -12.83 -10.85 5.21
CA ALA A 198 -14.25 -10.54 5.03
C ALA A 198 -15.08 -11.81 4.71
N GLY A 199 -16.41 -11.64 4.67
CA GLY A 199 -17.32 -12.67 4.17
C GLY A 199 -17.21 -12.86 2.65
N SER A 200 -17.77 -13.97 2.14
CA SER A 200 -17.61 -14.42 0.74
C SER A 200 -17.93 -13.36 -0.30
N ARG A 201 -19.03 -12.60 -0.16
CA ARG A 201 -19.39 -11.56 -1.13
C ARG A 201 -18.29 -10.50 -1.35
N TYR A 202 -17.57 -10.13 -0.28
CA TYR A 202 -16.44 -9.19 -0.39
C TYR A 202 -15.20 -9.86 -0.99
N VAL A 203 -14.98 -11.13 -0.67
CA VAL A 203 -13.90 -11.93 -1.27
C VAL A 203 -14.09 -12.04 -2.78
N ASP A 204 -15.31 -12.36 -3.23
CA ASP A 204 -15.64 -12.48 -4.65
C ASP A 204 -15.46 -11.14 -5.38
N LEU A 205 -15.90 -10.04 -4.75
CA LEU A 205 -15.70 -8.69 -5.27
C LEU A 205 -14.19 -8.33 -5.38
N ALA A 206 -13.40 -8.66 -4.37
CA ALA A 206 -11.96 -8.38 -4.36
C ALA A 206 -11.18 -9.25 -5.38
N ARG A 207 -11.64 -10.48 -5.65
CA ARG A 207 -11.02 -11.39 -6.64
C ARG A 207 -11.02 -10.83 -8.05
N ALA A 208 -11.89 -9.87 -8.35
CA ALA A 208 -11.84 -9.17 -9.62
C ALA A 208 -10.52 -8.42 -9.79
N ALA A 209 -10.06 -7.69 -8.77
CA ALA A 209 -8.78 -6.98 -8.82
C ALA A 209 -7.59 -7.91 -8.54
N TRP A 210 -7.76 -8.91 -7.66
CA TRP A 210 -6.68 -9.81 -7.22
C TRP A 210 -7.13 -11.28 -7.26
N PRO A 211 -6.99 -11.97 -8.42
CA PRO A 211 -7.43 -13.36 -8.56
C PRO A 211 -6.79 -14.33 -7.55
N ASP A 212 -5.52 -14.08 -7.21
CA ASP A 212 -4.68 -14.91 -6.35
C ASP A 212 -4.69 -14.47 -4.87
N LEU A 213 -5.66 -13.65 -4.45
CA LEU A 213 -5.76 -13.21 -3.06
C LEU A 213 -5.92 -14.38 -2.08
N GLU A 214 -5.43 -14.19 -0.86
CA GLU A 214 -5.69 -15.06 0.26
C GLU A 214 -7.00 -14.66 0.96
N ALA A 215 -7.85 -15.63 1.26
CA ALA A 215 -9.10 -15.41 2.00
C ALA A 215 -9.19 -16.37 3.20
N PRO A 216 -8.48 -16.11 4.32
CA PRO A 216 -8.41 -17.03 5.46
C PRO A 216 -9.76 -17.38 6.10
N LEU A 217 -10.76 -16.50 5.91
CA LEU A 217 -12.12 -16.68 6.43
C LEU A 217 -13.05 -17.44 5.47
N ALA A 218 -12.58 -17.78 4.26
CA ALA A 218 -13.36 -18.51 3.27
C ALA A 218 -13.80 -19.88 3.78
N GLY A 219 -15.03 -20.28 3.45
CA GLY A 219 -15.62 -21.55 3.89
C GLY A 219 -16.04 -21.61 5.37
N ALA A 220 -15.92 -20.51 6.14
CA ALA A 220 -16.46 -20.46 7.48
C ALA A 220 -18.01 -20.49 7.44
N ARG A 221 -18.64 -21.25 8.35
CA ARG A 221 -20.11 -21.42 8.39
C ARG A 221 -20.88 -20.20 8.88
N GLY A 222 -20.17 -19.21 9.45
CA GLY A 222 -20.77 -17.98 9.96
C GLY A 222 -19.78 -17.13 10.75
N ILE A 223 -20.27 -16.02 11.30
CA ILE A 223 -19.43 -15.02 11.99
C ILE A 223 -18.68 -15.61 13.19
N GLY A 224 -19.29 -16.52 13.95
CA GLY A 224 -18.63 -17.15 15.10
C GLY A 224 -17.36 -17.93 14.72
N GLU A 225 -17.44 -18.73 13.65
CA GLU A 225 -16.28 -19.48 13.14
C GLU A 225 -15.23 -18.54 12.54
N MET A 226 -15.65 -17.49 11.83
CA MET A 226 -14.72 -16.46 11.34
C MET A 226 -13.97 -15.78 12.49
N GLN A 227 -14.65 -15.45 13.59
CA GLN A 227 -14.02 -14.86 14.77
C GLN A 227 -13.00 -15.81 15.43
N GLN A 228 -13.30 -17.12 15.48
CA GLN A 228 -12.35 -18.13 15.96
C GLN A 228 -11.09 -18.18 15.09
N ARG A 229 -11.26 -18.19 13.75
CA ARG A 229 -10.15 -18.17 12.79
C ARG A 229 -9.31 -16.90 12.91
N LEU A 230 -9.95 -15.74 13.04
CA LEU A 230 -9.25 -14.47 13.31
C LEU A 230 -8.43 -14.53 14.60
N GLY A 231 -8.96 -15.17 15.65
CA GLY A 231 -8.25 -15.40 16.90
C GLY A 231 -7.01 -16.29 16.73
N HIS A 232 -7.11 -17.34 15.91
CA HIS A 232 -5.98 -18.21 15.58
C HIS A 232 -4.87 -17.44 14.84
N LEU A 233 -5.25 -16.74 13.77
CA LEU A 233 -4.33 -15.94 12.95
C LEU A 233 -3.53 -14.94 13.79
N ARG A 234 -4.18 -14.28 14.75
CA ARG A 234 -3.50 -13.34 15.66
C ARG A 234 -2.46 -14.03 16.55
N ARG A 235 -2.78 -15.21 17.10
CA ARG A 235 -1.82 -15.97 17.93
C ARG A 235 -0.62 -16.44 17.11
N GLU A 236 -0.87 -17.05 15.96
CA GLU A 236 0.22 -17.51 15.06
C GLU A 236 1.11 -16.36 14.62
N THR A 237 0.49 -15.25 14.26
CA THR A 237 1.20 -14.06 13.84
C THR A 237 2.05 -13.53 15.00
N HIS A 238 1.47 -13.35 16.19
CA HIS A 238 2.21 -12.93 17.38
C HIS A 238 3.44 -13.81 17.65
N HIS A 239 3.30 -15.14 17.58
CA HIS A 239 4.43 -16.07 17.70
C HIS A 239 5.51 -15.83 16.64
N ARG A 240 5.13 -15.70 15.36
CA ARG A 240 6.09 -15.43 14.28
C ARG A 240 6.89 -14.14 14.49
N ASN A 241 6.30 -13.08 15.03
CA ASN A 241 7.04 -11.84 15.26
C ASN A 241 7.98 -11.90 16.46
N LEU A 242 7.64 -12.69 17.48
CA LEU A 242 8.55 -12.93 18.60
C LEU A 242 9.76 -13.75 18.16
N GLU A 243 9.57 -14.69 17.23
CA GLU A 243 10.64 -15.54 16.69
C GLU A 243 11.47 -14.83 15.60
N GLY A 244 10.88 -13.88 14.86
CA GLY A 244 11.50 -13.16 13.75
C GLY A 244 12.33 -11.92 14.12
N ASN A 245 12.69 -11.74 15.39
CA ASN A 245 13.41 -10.56 15.87
C ASN A 245 14.95 -10.75 15.72
N TRP A 246 15.49 -10.42 14.54
CA TRP A 246 16.93 -10.28 14.26
C TRP A 246 17.22 -9.03 13.42
#